data_AF-A0A0E3RC53-F1
#
_entry.id   AF-A0A0E3RC53-F1
#
_cell.length_a   1.000
_cell.length_b   1.000
_cell.length_c   1.000
_cell.angle_alpha   90.00
_cell.angle_beta   90.00
_cell.angle_gamma   90.00
#
_symmetry.space_group_name_H-M   'P 1'
#
loop_
_entity.id
_entity.type
_entity.pdbx_description
1 polymer ?
#
loop_
_entity_poly.entity_id
_entity_poly.type
_entity_poly.pdbx_seq_one_letter_code
_entity_poly.pdbx_strand_id
1 'polypeptide(L)' 'MGTDFGNREKAQPIFDWRKYQERESKFMIPFSVQVHHAFVDDIHIGKLADKLQKYLDEV' A
#
# COMPACT_ATOMS: atom_id res chain seq x y z
N MET A 1 -8.06 -28.16 -12.32
CA MET A 1 -8.81 -26.89 -12.28
C MET A 1 -9.60 -26.87 -10.99
N GLY A 2 -9.06 -26.20 -9.97
CA GLY A 2 -9.69 -26.04 -8.66
C GLY A 2 -9.32 -24.65 -8.20
N THR A 3 -10.12 -23.67 -8.58
CA THR A 3 -9.86 -22.27 -8.25
C THR A 3 -10.37 -22.03 -6.83
N ASP A 4 -9.41 -22.03 -5.91
CA ASP A 4 -9.53 -21.72 -4.50
C ASP A 4 -9.84 -20.21 -4.29
N PHE A 5 -10.98 -19.75 -4.82
CA PHE A 5 -11.51 -18.39 -4.64
C PHE A 5 -12.16 -18.19 -3.24
N GLY A 6 -12.07 -19.19 -2.35
CA GLY A 6 -12.75 -19.18 -1.06
C GLY A 6 -11.92 -18.62 0.11
N ASN A 7 -10.61 -18.46 -0.04
CA ASN A 7 -9.76 -18.07 1.08
C ASN A 7 -9.62 -16.54 1.19
N ARG A 8 -10.48 -15.93 2.03
CA ARG A 8 -10.52 -14.49 2.34
C ARG A 8 -9.20 -13.94 2.88
N GLU A 9 -8.35 -14.77 3.45
CA GLU A 9 -7.02 -14.38 3.94
C GLU A 9 -6.08 -13.95 2.81
N LYS A 10 -6.29 -14.42 1.57
CA LYS A 10 -5.44 -14.09 0.42
C LYS A 10 -5.71 -12.70 -0.18
N ALA A 11 -6.78 -12.02 0.25
CA ALA A 11 -7.20 -10.74 -0.32
C ALA A 11 -6.92 -9.53 0.59
N GLN A 12 -6.44 -9.74 1.82
CA GLN A 12 -6.18 -8.66 2.76
C GLN A 12 -4.84 -7.98 2.44
N PRO A 13 -4.81 -6.68 2.11
CA PRO A 13 -3.56 -5.95 1.95
C PRO A 13 -2.88 -5.81 3.32
N ILE A 14 -1.57 -6.03 3.36
CA ILE A 14 -0.75 -5.77 4.55
C ILE A 14 0.01 -4.47 4.32
N PHE A 15 -0.06 -3.58 5.29
CA PHE A 15 0.62 -2.29 5.25
C PHE A 15 1.66 -2.19 6.37
N ASP A 16 2.85 -1.69 6.04
CA ASP A 16 3.96 -1.53 6.97
C ASP A 16 4.53 -0.11 6.85
N TRP A 17 4.64 0.57 8.00
CA TRP A 17 5.31 1.86 8.12
C TRP A 17 6.55 1.68 8.96
N ARG A 18 7.67 2.19 8.44
CA ARG A 18 8.94 2.15 9.17
C ARG A 18 9.23 3.47 9.84
N LYS A 19 10.34 3.50 10.60
CA LYS A 19 10.84 4.73 11.21
C LYS A 19 11.03 5.80 10.13
N TYR A 20 10.44 6.98 10.36
CA TYR A 20 10.61 8.13 9.49
C TYR A 20 12.06 8.62 9.50
N GLN A 21 12.45 9.31 8.43
CA GLN A 21 13.76 9.95 8.27
C GLN A 21 13.54 11.37 7.77
N GLU A 22 14.34 12.31 8.26
CA GLU A 22 14.39 13.65 7.68
C GLU A 22 15.31 13.63 6.45
N ARG A 23 14.81 14.13 5.33
CA ARG A 23 15.56 14.31 4.08
C ARG A 23 15.12 15.60 3.43
N GLU A 24 16.07 16.45 3.04
CA GLU A 24 15.78 17.70 2.31
C GLU A 24 14.73 18.57 3.01
N SER A 25 14.82 18.66 4.35
CA SER A 25 13.86 19.38 5.21
C SER A 25 12.42 18.86 5.13
N LYS A 26 12.22 17.61 4.70
CA LYS A 26 10.95 16.88 4.70
C LYS A 26 11.04 15.63 5.55
N PHE A 27 9.96 15.29 6.23
CA PHE A 27 9.81 14.01 6.90
C PHE A 27 9.36 12.95 5.88
N MET A 28 10.24 11.99 5.61
CA MET A 28 9.96 10.86 4.73
C MET A 28 9.71 9.61 5.55
N ILE A 29 8.57 8.95 5.36
CA ILE A 29 8.25 7.68 6.01
C ILE A 29 8.28 6.55 4.97
N PRO A 30 9.12 5.52 5.13
CA PRO A 30 9.06 4.36 4.26
C PRO A 30 7.75 3.62 4.49
N PHE A 31 7.00 3.45 3.41
CA PHE A 31 5.70 2.77 3.39
C PHE A 31 5.78 1.57 2.44
N SER A 32 5.39 0.40 2.93
CA SER A 32 5.33 -0.82 2.12
C SER A 32 3.90 -1.37 2.12
N VAL A 33 3.49 -1.87 0.95
CA VAL A 33 2.21 -2.55 0.77
C VAL A 33 2.46 -3.93 0.17
N GLN A 34 1.90 -4.96 0.80
CA GLN A 34 1.90 -6.32 0.26
C GLN A 34 0.47 -6.68 -0.13
N VAL A 35 0.31 -7.05 -1.40
CA VAL A 35 -0.97 -7.47 -1.98
C VAL A 35 -0.78 -8.73 -2.80
N HIS A 36 -1.83 -9.51 -2.90
CA HIS A 36 -1.86 -10.64 -3.80
C HIS A 36 -2.30 -10.18 -5.20
N HIS A 37 -1.48 -10.40 -6.22
CA HIS A 37 -1.71 -9.92 -7.60
C HIS A 37 -3.00 -10.41 -8.25
N ALA A 38 -3.63 -11.47 -7.73
CA ALA A 38 -4.94 -11.91 -8.20
C ALA A 38 -6.07 -10.90 -7.90
N PHE A 39 -5.84 -9.94 -7.00
CA PHE A 39 -6.84 -8.96 -6.56
C PHE A 39 -6.43 -7.50 -6.79
N VAL A 40 -5.14 -7.22 -6.94
CA VAL A 40 -4.59 -5.86 -7.02
C VAL A 40 -3.50 -5.81 -8.08
N ASP A 41 -3.61 -4.84 -8.99
CA ASP A 41 -2.59 -4.53 -10.00
C ASP A 41 -1.84 -3.22 -9.66
N ASP A 42 -0.85 -2.89 -10.48
CA ASP A 42 0.00 -1.71 -10.29
C ASP A 42 -0.79 -0.39 -10.35
N ILE A 43 -1.91 -0.34 -11.09
CA ILE A 43 -2.76 0.86 -11.18
C ILE A 43 -3.45 1.13 -9.84
N HIS A 44 -3.93 0.08 -9.17
CA HIS A 44 -4.53 0.21 -7.84
C HIS A 44 -3.51 0.70 -6.81
N ILE A 45 -2.28 0.19 -6.85
CA ILE A 45 -1.19 0.65 -5.96
C ILE A 45 -0.83 2.11 -6.22
N GLY A 46 -0.72 2.52 -7.48
CA GLY A 46 -0.45 3.91 -7.84
C GLY A 46 -1.53 4.87 -7.33
N LYS A 47 -2.81 4.49 -7.48
CA LYS A 47 -3.94 5.27 -6.94
C LYS A 47 -3.93 5.35 -5.42
N LEU A 48 -3.55 4.29 -4.73
CA LEU A 48 -3.41 4.29 -3.27
C LEU A 48 -2.32 5.27 -2.83
N ALA A 49 -1.14 5.21 -3.46
CA ALA A 49 -0.01 6.08 -3.12
C ALA A 49 -0.35 7.57 -3.32
N ASP A 50 -0.98 7.92 -4.45
CA ASP A 50 -1.39 9.30 -4.75
C ASP A 50 -2.44 9.82 -3.74
N LYS A 51 -3.46 9.02 -3.43
CA LYS A 51 -4.49 9.41 -2.45
C LYS A 51 -3.95 9.52 -1.04
N LEU A 52 -3.07 8.60 -0.64
CA LEU A 52 -2.45 8.64 0.68
C LEU A 52 -1.57 9.87 0.85
N GLN A 53 -0.76 10.20 -0.16
CA GLN A 53 0.08 11.40 -0.12
C GLN A 53 -0.78 12.67 -0.01
N LYS A 54 -1.81 12.81 -0.86
CA LYS A 54 -2.72 13.96 -0.81
C LYS A 54 -3.40 14.11 0.54
N TYR A 55 -3.88 13.01 1.12
CA TYR A 55 -4.49 13.04 2.44
C TYR A 55 -3.49 13.52 3.51
N LEU A 56 -2.23 13.08 3.46
CA LEU A 56 -1.20 13.50 4.41
C LEU A 56 -0.73 14.93 4.20
N ASP A 57 -0.79 15.46 2.97
CA ASP A 57 -0.45 16.85 2.67
C ASP A 57 -1.52 17.85 3.16
N GLU A 58 -2.76 17.37 3.31
CA GLU A 58 -3.90 18.18 3.78
C GLU A 58 -4.11 18.16 5.30
N VAL A 59 -3.35 17.34 6.04
CA VAL A 59 -3.42 17.17 7.51
C VAL A 59 -2.30 17.95 8.20
#